data_AF-A0A2C5Z871-F1
#
_entry.id   AF-A0A2C5Z871-F1
#
_cell.length_a   1.000
_cell.length_b   1.000
_cell.length_c   1.000
_cell.angle_alpha   90.00
_cell.angle_beta   90.00
_cell.angle_gamma   90.00
#
_symmetry.space_group_name_H-M   'P 1'
#
loop_
_entity.id
_entity.type
_entity.pdbx_description
1 polymer ?
#
loop_
_entity_poly.entity_id
_entity_poly.type
_entity_poly.pdbx_seq_one_letter_code
_entity_poly.pdbx_strand_id
1 'polypeptide(L)'
;MSSIANFATLIINDCDFSRFARKPSDALWSQLVSVPLGFAITSFIGIIVSSSSTVIYNEPVWDPLGLLSRFIDDGGAAQRFGVFVIALAFALAQLGTNIAANSVSAGTDMTALLPRCINIRRGGYICAVIGLAMCPWNLLSSANNFTTYLSAYSVFLSSIAGVMVADYYLVRRGFLDIRALYDARSTGPYYYHWGFHWRAYAAYVCGILINVVGFAGAVGTQVPKGATYLYNLNFFCGFLVSLSIYWGLCKLSPIPATSDRWMEVGGDMLEVQVAYDQDGVSYDEEQAAGAEFPDSKPGSSSIKGGGGFA
;
A
#
# COMPACT_ATOMS: atom_id res chain seq x y z
N MET A 1 -22.64 -1.71 -3.39
CA MET A 1 -21.17 -1.76 -3.63
C MET A 1 -20.49 -2.35 -2.43
N SER A 2 -19.47 -3.18 -2.64
CA SER A 2 -18.74 -3.84 -1.56
C SER A 2 -17.91 -2.83 -0.77
N SER A 3 -18.16 -2.69 0.54
CA SER A 3 -17.36 -1.85 1.45
C SER A 3 -15.87 -2.17 1.41
N ILE A 4 -15.52 -3.37 0.93
CA ILE A 4 -14.15 -3.84 0.72
C ILE A 4 -13.40 -2.99 -0.31
N ALA A 5 -14.09 -2.47 -1.33
CA ALA A 5 -13.47 -1.65 -2.39
C ALA A 5 -12.81 -0.39 -1.82
N ASN A 6 -13.39 0.21 -0.77
CA ASN A 6 -12.83 1.39 -0.10
C ASN A 6 -11.51 1.11 0.63
N PHE A 7 -11.27 -0.15 1.00
CA PHE A 7 -10.06 -0.58 1.70
C PHE A 7 -9.08 -1.33 0.81
N ALA A 8 -9.42 -1.57 -0.45
CA ALA A 8 -8.59 -2.36 -1.34
C ALA A 8 -7.16 -1.81 -1.44
N THR A 9 -6.99 -0.48 -1.51
CA THR A 9 -5.67 0.18 -1.50
C THR A 9 -4.91 -0.13 -0.23
N LEU A 10 -5.55 0.12 0.92
CA LEU A 10 -4.95 -0.04 2.23
C LEU A 10 -4.57 -1.50 2.49
N ILE A 11 -5.40 -2.46 2.06
CA ILE A 11 -5.14 -3.89 2.22
C ILE A 11 -3.88 -4.31 1.44
N ILE A 12 -3.71 -3.84 0.22
CA ILE A 12 -2.57 -4.25 -0.63
C ILE A 12 -1.27 -3.57 -0.16
N ASN A 13 -1.38 -2.34 0.33
CA ASN A 13 -0.22 -1.57 0.76
C ASN A 13 0.03 -1.66 2.27
N ASP A 14 -0.66 -2.56 2.98
CA ASP A 14 -0.55 -2.67 4.44
C ASP A 14 0.87 -3.01 4.91
N CYS A 15 1.66 -3.66 4.05
CA CYS A 15 3.08 -3.94 4.26
C CYS A 15 3.92 -2.67 4.52
N ASP A 16 3.50 -1.50 4.04
CA ASP A 16 4.17 -0.22 4.32
C ASP A 16 4.14 0.16 5.80
N PHE A 17 3.10 -0.26 6.51
CA PHE A 17 2.89 0.05 7.94
C PHE A 17 3.25 -1.15 8.83
N SER A 18 2.84 -2.35 8.43
CA SER A 18 3.06 -3.56 9.22
C SER A 18 4.55 -3.92 9.34
N ARG A 19 5.43 -3.46 8.42
CA ARG A 19 6.89 -3.58 8.57
C ARG A 19 7.46 -2.92 9.83
N PHE A 20 6.75 -1.97 10.42
CA PHE A 20 7.16 -1.30 11.67
C PHE A 20 6.59 -1.99 12.92
N ALA A 21 5.76 -3.02 12.75
CA ALA A 21 5.23 -3.79 13.87
C ALA A 21 6.34 -4.63 14.51
N ARG A 22 6.36 -4.69 15.84
CA ARG A 22 7.33 -5.51 16.58
C ARG A 22 7.03 -7.00 16.49
N LYS A 23 5.74 -7.34 16.35
CA LYS A 23 5.24 -8.71 16.23
C LYS A 23 4.14 -8.76 15.17
N PRO A 24 4.01 -9.85 14.40
CA PRO A 24 2.93 -10.01 13.42
C PRO A 24 1.52 -9.84 14.01
N SER A 25 1.33 -10.24 15.28
CA SER A 25 0.06 -10.07 16.00
C SER A 25 -0.35 -8.60 16.18
N ASP A 26 0.60 -7.69 16.27
CA ASP A 26 0.33 -6.29 16.61
C ASP A 26 -0.33 -5.57 15.42
N ALA A 27 0.05 -5.95 14.19
CA ALA A 27 -0.61 -5.45 12.97
C ALA A 27 -2.06 -5.95 12.88
N LEU A 28 -2.29 -7.24 13.13
CA LEU A 28 -3.64 -7.85 13.02
C LEU A 28 -4.64 -7.23 14.01
N TRP A 29 -4.30 -7.20 15.30
CA TRP A 29 -5.25 -6.77 16.33
C TRP A 29 -5.58 -5.29 16.27
N SER A 30 -4.58 -4.45 15.97
CA SER A 30 -4.79 -3.01 15.85
C SER A 30 -5.77 -2.70 14.74
N GLN A 31 -5.64 -3.32 13.56
CA GLN A 31 -6.55 -3.11 12.43
C GLN A 31 -7.93 -3.70 12.68
N LEU A 32 -7.99 -4.94 13.18
CA LEU A 32 -9.25 -5.67 13.41
C LEU A 32 -10.18 -4.93 14.40
N VAL A 33 -9.60 -4.20 15.36
CA VAL A 33 -10.38 -3.43 16.34
C VAL A 33 -10.61 -2.00 15.87
N SER A 34 -9.54 -1.30 15.45
CA SER A 34 -9.64 0.14 15.15
C SER A 34 -10.48 0.44 13.91
N VAL A 35 -10.38 -0.38 12.86
CA VAL A 35 -11.09 -0.12 11.60
C VAL A 35 -12.60 -0.28 11.77
N PRO A 36 -13.14 -1.41 12.29
CA PRO A 36 -14.58 -1.55 12.48
C PRO A 36 -15.13 -0.55 13.49
N LEU A 37 -14.43 -0.30 14.60
CA LEU A 37 -14.88 0.62 15.63
C LEU A 37 -14.92 2.07 15.11
N GLY A 38 -13.85 2.52 14.45
CA GLY A 38 -13.78 3.86 13.86
C GLY A 38 -14.87 4.07 12.82
N PHE A 39 -15.13 3.07 11.97
CA PHE A 39 -16.21 3.13 10.98
C PHE A 39 -17.59 3.09 11.62
N ALA A 40 -17.81 2.27 12.64
CA ALA A 40 -19.10 2.19 13.32
C ALA A 40 -19.45 3.55 13.94
N ILE A 41 -18.51 4.17 14.65
CA ILE A 41 -18.71 5.49 15.28
C ILE A 41 -18.95 6.57 14.22
N THR A 42 -18.10 6.63 13.20
CA THR A 42 -18.20 7.68 12.16
C THR A 42 -19.47 7.53 11.34
N SER A 43 -19.85 6.30 10.97
CA SER A 43 -21.09 6.02 10.24
C SER A 43 -22.32 6.33 11.09
N PHE A 44 -22.29 6.00 12.38
CA PHE A 44 -23.37 6.33 13.31
C PHE A 44 -23.58 7.85 13.42
N ILE A 45 -22.50 8.62 13.60
CA ILE A 45 -22.56 10.09 13.62
C ILE A 45 -23.11 10.62 12.29
N GLY A 46 -22.62 10.12 11.15
CA GLY A 46 -23.11 10.51 9.83
C GLY A 46 -24.62 10.27 9.63
N ILE A 47 -25.12 9.11 10.07
CA ILE A 47 -26.56 8.77 10.01
C ILE A 47 -27.39 9.72 10.88
N ILE A 48 -26.94 10.01 12.11
CA ILE A 48 -27.64 10.95 13.00
C ILE A 48 -27.68 12.34 12.37
N VAL A 49 -26.54 12.85 11.93
CA VAL A 49 -26.43 14.19 11.32
C VAL A 49 -27.32 14.30 10.08
N SER A 50 -27.31 13.30 9.20
CA SER A 50 -28.15 13.29 8.01
C SER A 50 -29.64 13.18 8.35
N SER A 51 -30.00 12.36 9.33
CA SER A 51 -31.39 12.26 9.83
C SER A 51 -31.87 13.59 10.42
N SER A 52 -31.06 14.25 11.25
CA SER A 52 -31.37 15.58 11.79
C SER A 52 -31.48 16.64 10.71
N SER A 53 -30.68 16.57 9.64
CA SER A 53 -30.77 17.51 8.52
C SER A 53 -32.12 17.42 7.80
N THR A 54 -32.77 16.26 7.79
CA THR A 54 -34.13 16.10 7.23
C THR A 54 -35.16 16.90 8.03
N VAL A 55 -35.01 16.96 9.36
CA VAL A 55 -35.90 17.73 10.23
C VAL A 55 -35.68 19.25 10.07
N ILE A 56 -34.44 19.68 9.84
CA ILE A 56 -34.07 21.10 9.75
C ILE A 56 -34.34 21.66 8.34
N TYR A 57 -33.95 20.92 7.30
CA TYR A 57 -33.92 21.38 5.91
C TYR A 57 -34.93 20.68 4.99
N ASN A 58 -35.78 19.79 5.53
CA ASN A 58 -36.74 18.96 4.78
C ASN A 58 -36.12 18.00 3.76
N GLU A 59 -34.79 17.83 3.76
CA GLU A 59 -34.11 16.84 2.94
C GLU A 59 -32.88 16.27 3.65
N PRO A 60 -32.55 14.99 3.44
CA PRO A 60 -31.36 14.37 3.99
C PRO A 60 -30.12 14.86 3.24
N VAL A 61 -29.34 15.72 3.90
CA VAL A 61 -28.02 16.13 3.42
C VAL A 61 -27.02 15.06 3.85
N TRP A 62 -26.42 14.39 2.87
CA TRP A 62 -25.41 13.34 3.10
C TRP A 62 -23.98 13.88 3.01
N ASP A 63 -23.76 14.98 2.28
CA ASP A 63 -22.47 15.64 2.16
C ASP A 63 -22.22 16.57 3.37
N PRO A 64 -21.21 16.27 4.23
CA PRO A 64 -20.91 17.11 5.39
C PRO A 64 -20.50 18.53 5.00
N LEU A 65 -19.83 18.73 3.87
CA LEU A 65 -19.41 20.06 3.42
C LEU A 65 -20.60 20.88 2.98
N GLY A 66 -21.51 20.30 2.18
CA GLY A 66 -22.78 20.90 1.82
C GLY A 66 -23.65 21.27 3.04
N LEU A 67 -23.65 20.44 4.08
CA LEU A 67 -24.36 20.75 5.33
C LEU A 67 -23.75 21.96 6.06
N LEU A 68 -22.42 22.03 6.14
CA LEU A 68 -21.72 23.17 6.73
C LEU A 68 -21.96 24.47 5.95
N SER A 69 -22.03 24.40 4.62
CA SER A 69 -22.38 25.55 3.78
C SER A 69 -23.75 26.12 4.11
N ARG A 70 -24.78 25.27 4.32
CA ARG A 70 -26.11 25.75 4.75
C ARG A 70 -26.07 26.45 6.10
N PHE A 71 -25.31 25.92 7.04
CA PHE A 71 -25.13 26.58 8.35
C PHE A 71 -24.42 27.94 8.27
N ILE A 72 -23.62 28.19 7.23
CA ILE A 72 -23.03 29.51 6.98
C ILE A 72 -24.10 30.49 6.49
N ASP A 73 -24.95 30.04 5.56
CA ASP A 73 -25.97 30.87 4.91
C ASP A 73 -27.13 31.21 5.87
N ASP A 74 -27.54 30.25 6.70
CA ASP A 74 -28.66 30.39 7.65
C ASP A 74 -28.23 30.96 9.02
N GLY A 75 -26.92 31.09 9.26
CA GLY A 75 -26.35 31.30 10.59
C GLY A 75 -25.89 32.74 10.91
N GLY A 76 -25.92 33.08 12.19
CA GLY A 76 -25.28 34.29 12.74
C GLY A 76 -23.77 34.12 12.97
N ALA A 77 -23.13 35.14 13.55
CA ALA A 77 -21.67 35.15 13.77
C ALA A 77 -21.16 33.93 14.59
N ALA A 78 -21.95 33.45 15.55
CA ALA A 78 -21.61 32.28 16.37
C ALA A 78 -21.62 30.97 15.54
N GLN A 79 -22.64 30.75 14.71
CA GLN A 79 -22.69 29.58 13.83
C GLN A 79 -21.54 29.58 12.82
N ARG A 80 -21.23 30.75 12.23
CA ARG A 80 -20.10 30.89 11.29
C ARG A 80 -18.76 30.56 11.95
N PHE A 81 -18.56 30.94 13.21
CA PHE A 81 -17.38 30.53 13.98
C PHE A 81 -17.36 29.01 14.23
N GLY A 82 -18.51 28.41 14.60
CA GLY A 82 -18.61 26.95 14.76
C GLY A 82 -18.27 26.20 13.47
N VAL A 83 -18.78 26.65 12.32
CA VAL A 83 -18.46 26.08 11.01
C VAL A 83 -16.97 26.21 10.71
N PHE A 84 -16.34 27.35 11.01
CA PHE A 84 -14.89 27.52 10.85
C PHE A 84 -14.09 26.48 11.65
N VAL A 85 -14.44 26.26 12.92
CA VAL A 85 -13.76 25.28 13.78
C VAL A 85 -13.91 23.86 13.22
N ILE A 86 -15.12 23.48 12.78
CA ILE A 86 -15.37 22.14 12.21
C ILE A 86 -14.64 21.98 10.88
N ALA A 87 -14.71 22.97 10.00
CA ALA A 87 -14.03 22.95 8.71
C ALA A 87 -12.50 22.87 8.87
N LEU A 88 -11.93 23.57 9.86
CA LEU A 88 -10.52 23.47 10.19
C LEU A 88 -10.15 22.05 10.68
N ALA A 89 -10.97 21.45 11.54
CA ALA A 89 -10.79 20.07 11.98
C ALA A 89 -10.85 19.08 10.80
N PHE A 90 -11.80 19.26 9.88
CA PHE A 90 -11.85 18.45 8.65
C PHE A 90 -10.64 18.66 7.74
N ALA A 91 -10.16 19.89 7.58
CA ALA A 91 -8.96 20.16 6.79
C ALA A 91 -7.72 19.44 7.37
N LEU A 92 -7.54 19.50 8.70
CA LEU A 92 -6.45 18.81 9.39
C LEU A 92 -6.58 17.29 9.30
N ALA A 93 -7.78 16.76 9.50
CA ALA A 93 -8.05 15.33 9.37
C ALA A 93 -7.76 14.83 7.95
N GLN A 94 -8.23 15.55 6.94
CA GLN A 94 -8.03 15.21 5.53
C GLN A 94 -6.53 15.21 5.16
N LEU A 95 -5.78 16.20 5.65
CA LEU A 95 -4.34 16.26 5.46
C LEU A 95 -3.63 15.06 6.10
N GLY A 96 -3.98 14.73 7.35
CA GLY A 96 -3.42 13.57 8.06
C GLY A 96 -3.70 12.25 7.34
N THR A 97 -4.95 12.02 6.93
CA THR A 97 -5.34 10.81 6.19
C THR A 97 -4.63 10.73 4.83
N ASN A 98 -4.49 11.84 4.10
CA ASN A 98 -3.84 11.81 2.79
C ASN A 98 -2.33 11.56 2.87
N ILE A 99 -1.67 12.06 3.92
CA ILE A 99 -0.27 11.76 4.17
C ILE A 99 -0.12 10.27 4.52
N ALA A 100 -0.87 9.80 5.51
CA ALA A 100 -0.77 8.42 5.99
C ALA A 100 -1.16 7.42 4.91
N ALA A 101 -2.38 7.48 4.36
CA ALA A 101 -2.92 6.42 3.50
C ALA A 101 -2.39 6.45 2.05
N ASN A 102 -2.00 7.62 1.54
CA ASN A 102 -1.65 7.75 0.12
C ASN A 102 -0.17 8.15 -0.09
N SER A 103 0.29 9.21 0.58
CA SER A 103 1.60 9.79 0.28
C SER A 103 2.76 8.90 0.73
N VAL A 104 2.64 8.23 1.88
CA VAL A 104 3.68 7.31 2.37
C VAL A 104 3.83 6.13 1.41
N SER A 105 2.72 5.52 1.01
CA SER A 105 2.75 4.34 0.14
C SER A 105 3.29 4.67 -1.26
N ALA A 106 2.78 5.74 -1.88
CA ALA A 106 3.33 6.23 -3.15
C ALA A 106 4.83 6.59 -3.04
N GLY A 107 5.23 7.15 -1.90
CA GLY A 107 6.63 7.43 -1.59
C GLY A 107 7.51 6.19 -1.48
N THR A 108 7.02 5.12 -0.83
CA THR A 108 7.73 3.83 -0.76
C THR A 108 7.87 3.24 -2.16
N ASP A 109 6.80 3.15 -2.94
CA ASP A 109 6.81 2.56 -4.28
C ASP A 109 7.78 3.27 -5.22
N MET A 110 7.74 4.62 -5.25
CA MET A 110 8.66 5.39 -6.08
C MET A 110 10.11 5.27 -5.64
N THR A 111 10.36 5.12 -4.33
CA THR A 111 11.71 4.89 -3.81
C THR A 111 12.21 3.51 -4.19
N ALA A 112 11.35 2.49 -4.22
CA ALA A 112 11.71 1.15 -4.70
C ALA A 112 12.01 1.14 -6.21
N LEU A 113 11.27 1.93 -7.01
CA LEU A 113 11.47 2.02 -8.46
C LEU A 113 12.73 2.81 -8.86
N LEU A 114 12.98 3.94 -8.20
CA LEU A 114 14.08 4.86 -8.52
C LEU A 114 14.87 5.27 -7.26
N PRO A 115 15.53 4.31 -6.57
CA PRO A 115 16.13 4.52 -5.25
C PRO A 115 17.24 5.57 -5.24
N ARG A 116 17.92 5.79 -6.37
CA ARG A 116 18.98 6.80 -6.50
C ARG A 116 18.46 8.23 -6.65
N CYS A 117 17.21 8.39 -7.08
CA CYS A 117 16.66 9.71 -7.45
C CYS A 117 15.58 10.18 -6.46
N ILE A 118 14.76 9.24 -5.98
CA ILE A 118 13.56 9.52 -5.20
C ILE A 118 13.72 8.91 -3.81
N ASN A 119 13.45 9.73 -2.79
CA ASN A 119 13.22 9.27 -1.43
C ASN A 119 11.73 9.43 -1.09
N ILE A 120 11.29 8.83 0.02
CA ILE A 120 9.86 8.81 0.41
C ILE A 120 9.26 10.23 0.45
N ARG A 121 10.00 11.22 0.95
CA ARG A 121 9.53 12.62 1.01
C ARG A 121 9.33 13.21 -0.39
N ARG A 122 10.29 13.03 -1.30
CA ARG A 122 10.21 13.48 -2.70
C ARG A 122 9.07 12.78 -3.43
N GLY A 123 8.91 11.48 -3.23
CA GLY A 123 7.80 10.70 -3.80
C GLY A 123 6.43 11.21 -3.32
N GLY A 124 6.31 11.57 -2.04
CA GLY A 124 5.09 12.19 -1.50
C GLY A 124 4.71 13.51 -2.21
N TYR A 125 5.69 14.37 -2.50
CA TYR A 125 5.43 15.61 -3.27
C TYR A 125 4.98 15.32 -4.71
N ILE A 126 5.60 14.35 -5.37
CA ILE A 126 5.19 13.91 -6.72
C ILE A 126 3.75 13.40 -6.69
N CYS A 127 3.41 12.57 -5.70
CA CYS A 127 2.05 12.06 -5.49
C CYS A 127 1.03 13.21 -5.32
N ALA A 128 1.37 14.24 -4.54
CA ALA A 128 0.49 15.39 -4.33
C ALA A 128 0.25 16.19 -5.62
N VAL A 129 1.31 16.44 -6.40
CA VAL A 129 1.21 17.15 -7.69
C VAL A 129 0.35 16.38 -8.69
N ILE A 130 0.62 15.08 -8.85
CA ILE A 130 -0.17 14.22 -9.76
C ILE A 130 -1.62 14.16 -9.29
N GLY A 131 -1.86 13.96 -7.99
CA GLY A 131 -3.21 13.93 -7.42
C GLY A 131 -4.02 15.19 -7.69
N LEU A 132 -3.40 16.38 -7.61
CA LEU A 132 -4.04 17.65 -7.97
C LEU A 132 -4.27 17.76 -9.49
N ALA A 133 -3.29 17.37 -10.30
CA ALA A 133 -3.37 17.43 -11.75
C ALA A 133 -4.46 16.51 -12.34
N MET A 134 -4.82 15.42 -11.64
CA MET A 134 -5.94 14.55 -12.01
C MET A 134 -7.32 15.21 -11.86
N CYS A 135 -7.42 16.37 -11.20
CA CYS A 135 -8.67 17.08 -10.96
C CYS A 135 -9.76 16.19 -10.32
N PRO A 136 -9.52 15.65 -9.11
CA PRO A 136 -10.37 14.62 -8.51
C PRO A 136 -11.81 15.08 -8.24
N TRP A 137 -12.06 16.39 -8.18
CA TRP A 137 -13.42 16.94 -8.07
C TRP A 137 -14.33 16.55 -9.23
N ASN A 138 -13.78 16.25 -10.42
CA ASN A 138 -14.57 15.74 -11.54
C ASN A 138 -15.13 14.34 -11.26
N LEU A 139 -14.40 13.52 -10.50
CA LEU A 139 -14.85 12.18 -10.07
C LEU A 139 -15.97 12.25 -9.02
N LEU A 140 -15.93 13.30 -8.18
CA LEU A 140 -16.93 13.56 -7.13
C LEU A 140 -18.15 14.34 -7.62
N SER A 141 -18.22 14.67 -8.93
CA SER A 141 -19.33 15.41 -9.53
C SER A 141 -20.69 14.73 -9.36
N SER A 142 -20.74 13.41 -9.22
CA SER A 142 -21.96 12.68 -8.86
C SER A 142 -21.66 11.42 -8.04
N ALA A 143 -22.60 11.04 -7.17
CA ALA A 143 -22.50 9.82 -6.37
C ALA A 143 -22.37 8.56 -7.25
N ASN A 144 -23.01 8.56 -8.43
CA ASN A 144 -22.98 7.42 -9.34
C ASN A 144 -21.61 7.27 -10.02
N ASN A 145 -20.98 8.38 -10.42
CA ASN A 145 -19.62 8.38 -10.99
C ASN A 145 -18.60 7.87 -9.95
N PHE A 146 -18.68 8.36 -8.72
CA PHE A 146 -17.79 7.94 -7.63
C PHE A 146 -17.90 6.44 -7.34
N THR A 147 -19.12 5.96 -7.24
CA THR A 147 -19.44 4.57 -6.90
C THR A 147 -19.03 3.60 -8.03
N THR A 148 -19.20 4.02 -9.28
CA THR A 148 -18.72 3.28 -10.47
C THR A 148 -17.19 3.24 -10.51
N TYR A 149 -16.53 4.35 -10.20
CA TYR A 149 -15.06 4.41 -10.15
C TYR A 149 -14.48 3.46 -9.09
N LEU A 150 -15.01 3.48 -7.87
CA LEU A 150 -14.58 2.56 -6.82
C LEU A 150 -14.75 1.09 -7.23
N SER A 151 -15.83 0.77 -7.92
CA SER A 151 -16.11 -0.58 -8.40
C SER A 151 -15.22 -0.99 -9.57
N ALA A 152 -14.80 -0.05 -10.42
CA ALA A 152 -13.81 -0.29 -11.46
C ALA A 152 -12.45 -0.57 -10.83
N TYR A 153 -12.06 0.27 -9.87
CA TYR A 153 -10.78 0.21 -9.20
C TYR A 153 -10.60 -1.09 -8.42
N SER A 154 -11.65 -1.57 -7.74
CA SER A 154 -11.62 -2.84 -7.01
C SER A 154 -11.34 -4.06 -7.90
N VAL A 155 -11.70 -4.04 -9.19
CA VAL A 155 -11.41 -5.13 -10.14
C VAL A 155 -9.91 -5.29 -10.35
N PHE A 156 -9.20 -4.18 -10.54
CA PHE A 156 -7.75 -4.20 -10.73
C PHE A 156 -7.05 -4.63 -9.45
N LEU A 157 -7.39 -4.01 -8.32
CA LEU A 157 -6.71 -4.26 -7.06
C LEU A 157 -6.92 -5.69 -6.55
N SER A 158 -8.14 -6.21 -6.62
CA SER A 158 -8.41 -7.60 -6.23
C SER A 158 -7.59 -8.59 -7.04
N SER A 159 -7.42 -8.34 -8.33
CA SER A 159 -6.63 -9.20 -9.22
C SER A 159 -5.14 -9.20 -8.84
N ILE A 160 -4.58 -8.04 -8.47
CA ILE A 160 -3.20 -7.92 -7.96
C ILE A 160 -3.08 -8.68 -6.63
N ALA A 161 -3.99 -8.43 -5.68
CA ALA A 161 -4.00 -9.07 -4.38
C ALA A 161 -4.04 -10.61 -4.50
N GLY A 162 -4.84 -11.15 -5.43
CA GLY A 162 -4.93 -12.59 -5.66
C GLY A 162 -3.60 -13.20 -6.12
N VAL A 163 -2.86 -12.51 -7.01
CA VAL A 163 -1.53 -12.97 -7.45
C VAL A 163 -0.52 -12.91 -6.31
N MET A 164 -0.48 -11.81 -5.55
CA MET A 164 0.44 -11.64 -4.42
C MET A 164 0.22 -12.71 -3.34
N VAL A 165 -1.05 -12.95 -2.96
CA VAL A 165 -1.40 -13.97 -1.97
C VAL A 165 -1.04 -15.38 -2.48
N ALA A 166 -1.32 -15.67 -3.76
CA ALA A 166 -0.95 -16.96 -4.34
C ALA A 166 0.56 -17.20 -4.34
N ASP A 167 1.35 -16.17 -4.70
CA ASP A 167 2.80 -16.25 -4.74
C ASP A 167 3.37 -16.53 -3.35
N TYR A 168 3.00 -15.73 -2.36
CA TYR A 168 3.55 -15.86 -1.02
C TYR A 168 3.09 -17.13 -0.29
N TYR A 169 1.77 -17.36 -0.22
CA TYR A 169 1.21 -18.44 0.60
C TYR A 169 1.24 -19.81 -0.09
N LEU A 170 0.91 -19.88 -1.39
CA LEU A 170 0.69 -21.17 -2.06
C LEU A 170 1.92 -21.66 -2.81
N VAL A 171 2.60 -20.77 -3.53
CA VAL A 171 3.74 -21.12 -4.38
C VAL A 171 5.05 -21.14 -3.60
N ARG A 172 5.36 -20.05 -2.89
CA ARG A 172 6.62 -19.92 -2.13
C ARG A 172 6.54 -20.43 -0.70
N ARG A 173 5.34 -20.55 -0.13
CA ARG A 173 5.09 -21.04 1.24
C ARG A 173 5.86 -20.22 2.29
N GLY A 174 5.77 -18.90 2.18
CA GLY A 174 6.45 -17.94 3.06
C GLY A 174 7.92 -17.69 2.72
N PHE A 175 8.55 -18.48 1.85
CA PHE A 175 9.97 -18.33 1.55
C PHE A 175 10.24 -17.13 0.61
N LEU A 176 11.01 -16.17 1.09
CA LEU A 176 11.55 -15.07 0.29
C LEU A 176 13.04 -14.91 0.55
N ASP A 177 13.85 -15.06 -0.50
CA ASP A 177 15.25 -14.65 -0.47
C ASP A 177 15.34 -13.12 -0.56
N ILE A 178 15.59 -12.47 0.58
CA ILE A 178 15.63 -11.01 0.69
C ILE A 178 16.80 -10.43 -0.10
N ARG A 179 17.98 -11.08 -0.11
CA ARG A 179 19.14 -10.57 -0.83
C ARG A 179 18.87 -10.54 -2.33
N ALA A 180 18.28 -11.61 -2.84
CA ALA A 180 17.92 -11.70 -4.25
C ALA A 180 16.78 -10.73 -4.64
N LEU A 181 15.90 -10.30 -3.72
CA LEU A 181 14.86 -9.30 -4.01
C LEU A 181 15.45 -7.92 -4.35
N TYR A 182 16.63 -7.60 -3.83
CA TYR A 182 17.35 -6.35 -4.12
C TYR A 182 18.43 -6.50 -5.20
N ASP A 183 18.45 -7.63 -5.91
CA ASP A 183 19.43 -7.96 -6.94
C ASP A 183 18.82 -7.87 -8.34
N ALA A 184 19.39 -7.00 -9.20
CA ALA A 184 18.94 -6.80 -10.57
C ALA A 184 19.70 -7.63 -11.61
N ARG A 185 20.59 -8.55 -11.18
CA ARG A 185 21.35 -9.42 -12.09
C ARG A 185 20.41 -10.36 -12.85
N SER A 186 20.73 -10.60 -14.12
CA SER A 186 19.94 -11.49 -14.99
C SER A 186 19.91 -12.95 -14.54
N THR A 187 20.81 -13.33 -13.65
CA THR A 187 20.91 -14.66 -13.03
C THR A 187 20.08 -14.80 -11.75
N GLY A 188 19.50 -13.70 -11.24
CA GLY A 188 18.71 -13.70 -10.02
C GLY A 188 17.39 -14.46 -10.17
N PRO A 189 16.89 -15.12 -9.10
CA PRO A 189 15.66 -15.90 -9.15
C PRO A 189 14.41 -15.05 -9.47
N TYR A 190 14.43 -13.75 -9.16
CA TYR A 190 13.33 -12.83 -9.40
C TYR A 190 13.45 -12.04 -10.71
N TYR A 191 14.50 -12.27 -11.52
CA TYR A 191 14.72 -11.53 -12.77
C TYR A 191 13.81 -12.01 -13.90
N TYR A 192 13.43 -13.30 -13.92
CA TYR A 192 12.57 -13.91 -14.94
C TYR A 192 12.97 -13.53 -16.39
N HIS A 193 12.01 -13.13 -17.22
CA HIS A 193 12.23 -12.73 -18.60
C HIS A 193 12.40 -11.20 -18.66
N TRP A 194 13.66 -10.73 -18.55
CA TRP A 194 14.01 -9.30 -18.61
C TRP A 194 13.33 -8.44 -17.53
N GLY A 195 13.16 -8.98 -16.33
CA GLY A 195 12.44 -8.35 -15.23
C GLY A 195 10.94 -8.65 -15.20
N PHE A 196 10.39 -9.35 -16.19
CA PHE A 196 8.95 -9.61 -16.29
C PHE A 196 8.57 -11.05 -15.93
N HIS A 197 7.64 -11.17 -14.97
CA HIS A 197 7.01 -12.44 -14.61
C HIS A 197 5.73 -12.66 -15.41
N TRP A 198 5.83 -13.18 -16.64
CA TRP A 198 4.67 -13.32 -17.54
C TRP A 198 3.48 -14.06 -16.92
N ARG A 199 3.71 -15.06 -16.06
CA ARG A 199 2.63 -15.83 -15.39
C ARG A 199 1.81 -14.95 -14.42
N ALA A 200 2.46 -14.01 -13.73
CA ALA A 200 1.81 -13.07 -12.83
C ALA A 200 0.92 -12.11 -13.62
N TYR A 201 1.43 -11.55 -14.72
CA TYR A 201 0.65 -10.69 -15.60
C TYR A 201 -0.49 -11.43 -16.30
N ALA A 202 -0.28 -12.67 -16.75
CA ALA A 202 -1.34 -13.49 -17.33
C ALA A 202 -2.47 -13.74 -16.31
N ALA A 203 -2.13 -14.13 -15.08
CA ALA A 203 -3.09 -14.32 -14.01
C ALA A 203 -3.85 -13.03 -13.63
N TYR A 204 -3.13 -11.91 -13.55
CA TYR A 204 -3.71 -10.59 -13.32
C TYR A 204 -4.72 -10.20 -14.41
N VAL A 205 -4.36 -10.36 -15.69
CA VAL A 205 -5.25 -10.07 -16.82
C VAL A 205 -6.47 -10.99 -16.80
N CYS A 206 -6.32 -12.29 -16.52
CA CYS A 206 -7.45 -13.20 -16.37
C CYS A 206 -8.42 -12.77 -15.25
N GLY A 207 -7.89 -12.32 -14.10
CA GLY A 207 -8.69 -11.80 -12.99
C GLY A 207 -9.45 -10.51 -13.33
N ILE A 208 -8.92 -9.68 -14.22
CA ILE A 208 -9.64 -8.50 -14.72
C ILE A 208 -10.73 -8.93 -15.70
N LEU A 209 -10.38 -9.77 -16.68
CA LEU A 209 -11.25 -10.12 -17.82
C LEU A 209 -12.59 -10.70 -17.40
N ILE A 210 -12.63 -11.47 -16.30
CA ILE A 210 -13.87 -12.04 -15.78
C ILE A 210 -14.90 -10.98 -15.38
N ASN A 211 -14.44 -9.78 -14.99
CA ASN A 211 -15.29 -8.69 -14.52
C ASN A 211 -15.60 -7.64 -15.61
N VAL A 212 -14.88 -7.65 -16.74
CA VAL A 212 -15.01 -6.62 -17.81
C VAL A 212 -16.41 -6.57 -18.39
N VAL A 213 -17.05 -7.72 -18.63
CA VAL A 213 -18.42 -7.76 -19.19
C VAL A 213 -19.41 -7.12 -18.22
N GLY A 214 -19.28 -7.41 -16.93
CA GLY A 214 -20.14 -6.80 -15.91
C GLY A 214 -19.87 -5.30 -15.71
N PHE A 215 -18.62 -4.88 -15.85
CA PHE A 215 -18.22 -3.47 -15.85
C PHE A 215 -18.85 -2.69 -17.01
N ALA A 216 -18.86 -3.25 -18.23
CA ALA A 216 -19.55 -2.64 -19.37
C ALA A 216 -21.04 -2.42 -19.09
N GLY A 217 -21.65 -3.33 -18.31
CA GLY A 217 -23.00 -3.20 -17.77
C GLY A 217 -23.19 -1.98 -16.88
N ALA A 218 -22.27 -1.78 -15.93
CA ALA A 218 -22.30 -0.66 -15.00
C ALA A 218 -22.15 0.72 -15.70
N VAL A 219 -21.47 0.76 -16.85
CA VAL A 219 -21.27 1.98 -17.65
C VAL A 219 -22.45 2.25 -18.61
N GLY A 220 -23.47 1.39 -18.63
CA GLY A 220 -24.72 1.63 -19.37
C GLY A 220 -24.95 0.75 -20.59
N THR A 221 -24.12 -0.28 -20.80
CA THR A 221 -24.34 -1.27 -21.88
C THR A 221 -25.28 -2.38 -21.41
N GLN A 222 -26.14 -2.89 -22.29
CA GLN A 222 -26.95 -4.07 -21.98
C GLN A 222 -26.07 -5.32 -21.93
N VAL A 223 -26.05 -6.00 -20.79
CA VAL A 223 -25.22 -7.20 -20.56
C VAL A 223 -26.05 -8.33 -19.96
N PRO A 224 -25.64 -9.60 -20.12
CA PRO A 224 -26.34 -10.72 -19.52
C PRO A 224 -26.44 -10.58 -18.00
N LYS A 225 -27.60 -10.93 -17.42
CA LYS A 225 -27.83 -10.86 -15.95
C LYS A 225 -26.74 -11.57 -15.14
N GLY A 226 -26.20 -12.67 -15.66
CA GLY A 226 -25.09 -13.40 -15.02
C GLY A 226 -23.82 -12.55 -14.85
N ALA A 227 -23.47 -11.73 -15.86
CA ALA A 227 -22.31 -10.83 -15.78
C ALA A 227 -22.53 -9.71 -14.76
N THR A 228 -23.77 -9.23 -14.61
CA THR A 228 -24.12 -8.25 -13.57
C THR A 228 -23.99 -8.85 -12.16
N TYR A 229 -24.44 -10.09 -11.94
CA TYR A 229 -24.26 -10.76 -10.66
C TYR A 229 -22.80 -11.01 -10.31
N LEU A 230 -21.99 -11.40 -11.30
CA LEU A 230 -20.56 -11.58 -11.12
C LEU A 230 -19.87 -10.27 -10.74
N TYR A 231 -20.27 -9.16 -11.37
CA TYR A 231 -19.75 -7.84 -11.06
C TYR A 231 -20.13 -7.32 -9.67
N ASN A 232 -21.29 -7.72 -9.13
CA ASN A 232 -21.63 -7.41 -7.75
C ASN A 232 -20.64 -8.04 -6.75
N LEU A 233 -19.99 -9.14 -7.14
CA LEU A 233 -18.95 -9.85 -6.39
C LEU A 233 -17.55 -9.60 -6.99
N ASN A 234 -17.36 -8.52 -7.75
CA ASN A 234 -16.17 -8.31 -8.57
C ASN A 234 -14.84 -8.54 -7.84
N PHE A 235 -14.75 -8.09 -6.58
CA PHE A 235 -13.55 -8.21 -5.77
C PHE A 235 -13.19 -9.68 -5.53
N PHE A 236 -14.16 -10.50 -5.10
CA PHE A 236 -13.92 -11.92 -4.84
C PHE A 236 -13.65 -12.69 -6.14
N CYS A 237 -14.38 -12.38 -7.21
CA CYS A 237 -14.19 -13.04 -8.50
C CYS A 237 -12.81 -12.74 -9.09
N GLY A 238 -12.38 -11.47 -9.08
CA GLY A 238 -11.06 -11.06 -9.56
C GLY A 238 -9.94 -11.73 -8.75
N PHE A 239 -10.05 -11.67 -7.42
CA PHE A 239 -9.11 -12.28 -6.49
C PHE A 239 -8.97 -13.80 -6.68
N LEU A 240 -10.09 -14.53 -6.69
CA LEU A 240 -10.06 -16.00 -6.77
C LEU A 240 -9.57 -16.48 -8.14
N VAL A 241 -9.96 -15.81 -9.22
CA VAL A 241 -9.53 -16.17 -10.57
C VAL A 241 -8.04 -15.92 -10.73
N SER A 242 -7.53 -14.74 -10.37
CA SER A 242 -6.10 -14.45 -10.49
C SER A 242 -5.25 -15.37 -9.60
N LEU A 243 -5.69 -15.63 -8.36
CA LEU A 243 -5.05 -16.58 -7.45
C LEU A 243 -4.97 -17.99 -8.07
N SER A 244 -6.09 -18.49 -8.59
CA SER A 244 -6.19 -19.85 -9.13
C SER A 244 -5.34 -20.02 -10.40
N ILE A 245 -5.39 -19.04 -11.30
CA ILE A 245 -4.61 -19.06 -12.54
C ILE A 245 -3.11 -18.98 -12.24
N TYR A 246 -2.70 -18.08 -11.33
CA TYR A 246 -1.29 -17.96 -10.97
C TYR A 246 -0.76 -19.26 -10.35
N TRP A 247 -1.49 -19.81 -9.38
CA TRP A 247 -1.13 -21.07 -8.74
C TRP A 247 -1.05 -22.23 -9.75
N GLY A 248 -2.02 -22.32 -10.66
CA GLY A 248 -2.03 -23.34 -11.73
C GLY A 248 -0.84 -23.20 -12.68
N LEU A 249 -0.53 -21.99 -13.14
CA LEU A 249 0.61 -21.73 -14.01
C LEU A 249 1.95 -22.06 -13.35
N CYS A 250 2.12 -21.71 -12.07
CA CYS A 250 3.33 -22.02 -11.30
C CYS A 250 3.43 -23.52 -10.96
N LYS A 251 2.31 -24.25 -10.89
CA LYS A 251 2.31 -25.71 -10.76
C LYS A 251 2.73 -26.42 -12.05
N LEU A 252 2.25 -25.93 -13.20
CA LEU A 252 2.62 -26.48 -14.52
C LEU A 252 4.06 -26.14 -14.90
N SER A 253 4.54 -24.96 -14.50
CA SER A 253 5.86 -24.46 -14.81
C SER A 253 6.48 -23.84 -13.54
N PRO A 254 7.21 -24.64 -12.73
CA PRO A 254 7.78 -24.20 -11.48
C PRO A 254 8.67 -22.95 -11.62
N ILE A 255 8.61 -22.09 -10.61
CA ILE A 255 9.45 -20.89 -10.49
C ILE A 255 10.61 -21.14 -9.52
N PRO A 256 11.75 -20.43 -9.68
CA PRO A 256 12.85 -20.52 -8.72
C PRO A 256 12.50 -19.84 -7.38
N ALA A 257 13.35 -20.06 -6.37
CA ALA A 257 13.20 -19.52 -5.01
C ALA A 257 11.84 -19.89 -4.37
N THR A 258 11.53 -21.18 -4.37
CA THR A 258 10.36 -21.76 -3.68
C THR A 258 10.81 -22.73 -2.61
N SER A 259 10.01 -22.90 -1.56
CA SER A 259 10.26 -23.90 -0.52
C SER A 259 9.20 -25.00 -0.54
N ASP A 260 9.63 -26.24 -0.28
CA ASP A 260 8.71 -27.38 -0.07
C ASP A 260 8.00 -27.31 1.28
N ARG A 261 8.51 -26.54 2.23
CA ARG A 261 7.94 -26.38 3.59
C ARG A 261 7.64 -24.91 3.86
N TRP A 262 6.71 -24.66 4.78
CA TRP A 262 6.43 -23.30 5.25
C TRP A 262 7.69 -22.71 5.89
N MET A 263 8.22 -21.61 5.35
CA MET A 263 9.41 -20.92 5.85
C MET A 263 9.19 -19.41 5.84
N GLU A 264 8.48 -18.90 6.84
CA GLU A 264 8.09 -17.48 6.96
C GLU A 264 9.21 -16.59 7.50
N VAL A 265 10.27 -17.16 8.07
CA VAL A 265 11.39 -16.41 8.66
C VAL A 265 12.72 -17.09 8.30
N GLY A 266 13.44 -16.50 7.35
CA GLY A 266 14.89 -16.66 7.26
C GLY A 266 15.53 -15.82 8.35
N GLY A 267 16.50 -16.37 9.09
CA GLY A 267 17.07 -15.79 10.32
C GLY A 267 17.50 -14.33 10.21
N ASP A 268 17.55 -13.66 11.37
CA ASP A 268 17.93 -12.26 11.55
C ASP A 268 19.07 -11.84 10.60
N MET A 269 18.73 -11.07 9.58
CA MET A 269 19.73 -10.43 8.74
C MET A 269 20.26 -9.20 9.48
N LEU A 270 21.21 -9.44 10.39
CA LEU A 270 21.94 -8.37 11.11
C LEU A 270 22.75 -7.46 10.17
N GLU A 271 22.99 -7.88 8.91
CA GLU A 271 23.67 -7.07 7.90
C GLU A 271 22.96 -7.17 6.53
N VAL A 272 22.28 -6.09 6.14
CA VAL A 272 21.78 -5.89 4.78
C VAL A 272 22.85 -5.15 3.98
N GLN A 273 23.65 -5.88 3.21
CA GLN A 273 24.58 -5.31 2.24
C GLN A 273 23.98 -5.35 0.83
N VAL A 274 23.84 -4.17 0.21
CA VAL A 274 23.18 -3.93 -1.08
C VAL A 274 24.16 -3.56 -2.20
N ALA A 275 25.46 -3.61 -1.93
CA ALA A 275 26.51 -3.27 -2.89
C ALA A 275 27.04 -4.53 -3.60
N TYR A 276 27.29 -4.41 -4.90
CA TYR A 276 27.59 -5.53 -5.78
C TYR A 276 29.00 -6.13 -5.59
N ASP A 277 29.94 -5.42 -4.95
CA ASP A 277 31.29 -5.89 -4.67
C ASP A 277 31.90 -5.08 -3.50
N GLN A 278 32.13 -5.72 -2.34
CA GLN A 278 33.14 -5.27 -1.38
C GLN A 278 33.57 -6.44 -0.48
N ASP A 279 34.52 -7.24 -0.98
CA ASP A 279 35.44 -7.97 -0.11
C ASP A 279 36.34 -6.94 0.59
N GLY A 280 35.91 -6.39 1.72
CA GLY A 280 36.75 -5.41 2.43
C GLY A 280 36.07 -4.68 3.58
N VAL A 281 36.48 -5.06 4.80
CA VAL A 281 36.53 -4.30 6.06
C VAL A 281 35.34 -3.38 6.36
N SER A 282 34.53 -3.81 7.34
CA SER A 282 33.53 -2.98 8.01
C SER A 282 34.12 -1.64 8.46
N TYR A 283 33.52 -0.55 8.03
CA TYR A 283 33.69 0.77 8.61
C TYR A 283 32.43 1.09 9.43
N ASP A 284 32.48 0.82 10.73
CA ASP A 284 31.43 1.19 11.69
C ASP A 284 31.50 2.70 11.99
N GLU A 285 30.61 3.49 11.38
CA GLU A 285 30.44 4.92 11.72
C GLU A 285 29.96 5.12 13.16
N GLU A 286 29.30 4.12 13.78
CA GLU A 286 28.82 4.21 15.17
C GLU A 286 29.94 4.10 16.23
N GLN A 287 31.11 3.52 15.91
CA GLN A 287 32.24 3.46 16.85
C GLN A 287 33.11 4.73 16.86
N ALA A 288 33.08 5.53 15.79
CA ALA A 288 33.91 6.74 15.68
C ALA A 288 33.39 7.91 16.53
N ALA A 289 32.11 7.90 16.91
CA ALA A 289 31.49 8.97 17.70
C ALA A 289 31.67 8.82 19.22
N GLY A 290 32.31 7.74 19.71
CA GLY A 290 32.41 7.41 21.13
C GLY A 290 33.82 7.24 21.70
N ALA A 291 34.88 7.46 20.92
CA ALA A 291 36.24 7.30 21.41
C ALA A 291 36.77 8.63 21.99
N GLU A 292 36.80 8.73 23.33
CA GLU A 292 37.62 9.72 24.03
C GLU A 292 39.09 9.61 23.57
N PHE A 293 39.65 10.74 23.13
CA PHE A 293 41.06 10.85 22.75
C PHE A 293 41.96 10.63 23.98
N PRO A 294 42.87 9.63 24.00
CA PRO A 294 43.93 9.58 24.99
C PRO A 294 45.08 10.48 24.54
N ASP A 295 45.52 11.34 25.47
CA ASP A 295 46.60 12.30 25.29
C ASP A 295 47.86 11.71 24.62
N SER A 296 48.32 12.43 23.61
CA SER A 296 49.59 12.21 22.93
C SER A 296 50.79 12.33 23.88
N LYS A 297 51.68 11.33 23.87
CA LYS A 297 53.11 11.53 24.19
C LYS A 297 53.97 10.99 23.05
N PRO A 298 54.94 11.76 22.51
CA PRO A 298 55.67 11.39 21.31
C PRO A 298 56.97 10.63 21.62
N GLY A 299 57.26 9.63 20.76
CA GLY A 299 58.62 9.26 20.38
C GLY A 299 59.26 8.09 21.12
N SER A 300 59.47 6.97 20.43
CA SER A 300 60.78 6.70 19.83
C SER A 300 60.72 5.49 18.89
N SER A 301 61.36 5.65 17.75
CA SER A 301 61.62 4.66 16.72
C SER A 301 62.65 3.61 17.20
N SER A 302 62.43 2.34 16.89
CA SER A 302 63.52 1.43 16.55
C SER A 302 63.08 0.25 15.68
N ILE A 303 63.68 0.22 14.51
CA ILE A 303 63.77 -0.86 13.53
C ILE A 303 64.66 -1.98 14.09
N LYS A 304 64.26 -3.25 13.90
CA LYS A 304 65.05 -4.51 13.73
C LYS A 304 64.04 -5.66 13.91
N GLY A 305 63.89 -6.68 13.06
CA GLY A 305 64.77 -7.26 12.05
C GLY A 305 64.79 -8.78 12.29
N GLY A 306 64.34 -9.57 11.31
CA GLY A 306 64.79 -10.95 11.09
C GLY A 306 64.03 -12.12 11.73
N GLY A 307 63.40 -12.94 10.88
CA GLY A 307 63.78 -14.35 10.74
C GLY A 307 63.01 -15.43 11.51
N GLY A 308 62.39 -16.35 10.75
CA GLY A 308 62.61 -17.79 10.95
C GLY A 308 61.50 -18.62 11.61
N PHE A 309 60.87 -19.48 10.78
CA PHE A 309 60.43 -20.86 11.04
C PHE A 309 60.25 -21.35 12.49
N ALA A 310 59.02 -21.71 12.85
CA ALA A 310 58.54 -23.10 13.02
C ALA A 310 57.07 -23.07 13.46
#